data_AF-A0A836C9N3-F1
#
_entry.id   AF-A0A836C9N3-F1
#
_cell.length_a   1.000
_cell.length_b   1.000
_cell.length_c   1.000
_cell.angle_alpha   90.00
_cell.angle_beta   90.00
_cell.angle_gamma   90.00
#
_symmetry.space_group_name_H-M   'P 1'
#
loop_
_entity.id
_entity.type
_entity.pdbx_description
1 polymer ?
#
loop_
_entity_poly.entity_id
_entity_poly.type
_entity_poly.pdbx_seq_one_letter_code
_entity_poly.pdbx_strand_id
1 'polypeptide(L)' 'MEVIELPRETHPFFIAAQYHPEFKSRPSKPAPLFMGLMRAAGARAVARLERDRQQETAEEAVEDGMSAVDAPEAAPSA' A
#
# COMPACT_ATOMS: atom_id res chain seq x y z
N MET A 1 25.23 -11.90 9.57
CA MET A 1 24.32 -11.19 8.64
C MET A 1 23.13 -10.79 9.49
N GLU A 2 22.96 -9.51 9.78
CA GLU A 2 22.03 -9.04 10.83
C GLU A 2 20.66 -8.62 10.28
N VAL A 3 20.61 -8.25 9.00
CA VAL A 3 19.41 -7.78 8.30
C VAL A 3 19.40 -8.31 6.87
N ILE A 4 18.22 -8.67 6.38
CA ILE A 4 17.96 -9.10 5.00
C ILE A 4 16.82 -8.24 4.44
N GLU A 5 16.94 -7.82 3.19
CA GLU A 5 15.87 -7.16 2.43
C GLU A 5 15.70 -7.82 1.05
N LEU A 6 14.50 -7.71 0.48
CA LEU A 6 14.26 -8.08 -0.92
C LEU A 6 14.25 -6.83 -1.81
N PRO A 7 14.55 -6.97 -3.11
CA PRO A 7 14.33 -5.90 -4.09
C PRO A 7 12.88 -5.41 -4.04
N ARG A 8 12.69 -4.09 -4.23
CA ARG A 8 11.36 -3.46 -4.15
C ARG A 8 10.40 -3.93 -5.22
N GLU A 9 10.96 -4.30 -6.37
CA GLU A 9 10.24 -4.87 -7.51
C GLU A 9 9.67 -6.25 -7.16
N THR A 10 10.32 -6.98 -6.24
CA THR A 10 9.84 -8.26 -5.73
C THR A 10 8.81 -8.09 -4.62
N HIS A 11 9.08 -7.20 -3.65
CA HIS A 11 8.15 -6.91 -2.57
C HIS A 11 8.29 -5.47 -2.07
N PRO A 12 7.20 -4.69 -1.96
CA PRO A 12 7.27 -3.26 -1.66
C PRO A 12 7.86 -2.93 -0.27
N PHE A 13 7.77 -3.87 0.67
CA PHE A 13 8.42 -3.78 1.99
C PHE A 13 8.72 -5.17 2.56
N PHE A 14 9.96 -5.65 2.43
CA PHE A 14 10.41 -6.89 3.04
C PHE A 14 11.72 -6.65 3.78
N ILE A 15 11.70 -6.77 5.10
CA ILE A 15 12.87 -6.62 5.96
C ILE A 15 12.80 -7.70 7.03
N ALA A 16 13.84 -8.52 7.15
CA ALA A 16 14.04 -9.46 8.25
C ALA A 16 15.27 -9.02 9.04
N ALA A 17 15.14 -8.88 10.37
CA ALA A 17 16.22 -8.49 11.26
C ALA A 17 16.36 -9.52 12.38
N GLN A 18 17.59 -9.90 12.71
CA GLN A 18 17.87 -10.88 13.76
C GLN A 18 17.91 -10.25 15.16
N TYR A 19 18.22 -8.95 15.24
CA TYR A 19 18.17 -8.20 16.49
C TYR A 19 16.73 -7.87 16.90
N HIS A 20 16.57 -7.40 18.14
CA HIS A 20 15.27 -7.06 18.75
C HIS A 20 14.96 -5.55 18.68
N PRO A 21 14.34 -5.03 17.59
CA PRO A 21 13.95 -3.61 17.49
C PRO A 21 12.93 -3.19 18.56
N GLU A 22 12.18 -4.13 19.13
CA GLU A 22 11.18 -3.91 20.18
C GLU A 22 11.76 -3.23 21.41
N PHE A 23 12.95 -3.63 21.86
CA PHE A 23 13.56 -3.06 23.06
C PHE A 23 14.01 -1.60 22.87
N LYS A 24 14.17 -1.16 21.61
CA LYS A 24 14.55 0.22 21.26
C LYS A 24 13.35 1.10 20.90
N SER A 25 12.14 0.54 20.80
CA SER A 25 10.92 1.27 20.47
C SER A 25 10.36 2.01 21.70
N ARG A 26 9.81 3.21 21.51
CA ARG A 26 9.10 3.99 22.55
C ARG A 26 7.82 4.57 21.95
N PRO A 27 6.79 4.88 22.76
CA PRO A 27 5.53 5.44 22.24
C PRO A 27 5.72 6.72 21.41
N SER A 28 6.57 7.65 21.87
CA SER A 28 6.88 8.90 21.15
C SER A 28 7.98 8.75 20.08
N LYS A 29 8.67 7.61 20.05
CA LYS A 29 9.78 7.32 19.13
C LYS A 29 9.76 5.84 18.75
N PRO A 30 8.82 5.42 17.89
CA PRO A 30 8.73 4.04 17.45
C PRO A 30 10.00 3.64 16.68
N ALA A 31 10.40 2.38 16.82
CA ALA A 31 11.55 1.86 16.08
C ALA A 31 11.32 2.03 14.57
N PRO A 32 12.34 2.43 13.78
CA PRO A 32 12.20 2.68 12.35
C PRO A 32 11.61 1.50 11.56
N LEU A 33 11.94 0.27 11.95
CA LEU A 33 11.44 -0.95 11.30
C LEU A 33 9.91 -1.08 11.41
N PHE A 34 9.33 -0.77 12.58
CA PHE A 34 7.88 -0.80 12.77
C PHE A 34 7.18 0.37 12.07
N MET A 35 7.77 1.57 12.11
CA MET A 35 7.22 2.72 11.39
C MET A 35 7.21 2.49 9.86
N GLY A 36 8.27 1.89 9.33
CA GLY A 36 8.34 1.48 7.92
C GLY A 36 7.25 0.47 7.56
N LEU A 37 7.06 -0.56 8.38
CA LEU A 37 6.01 -1.57 8.18
C LEU A 37 4.62 -0.94 8.15
N MET A 38 4.30 -0.07 9.12
CA MET A 38 2.99 0.59 9.19
C MET A 38 2.72 1.48 7.98
N ARG A 39 3.71 2.23 7.50
CA ARG A 39 3.59 3.05 6.30
C ARG A 39 3.34 2.19 5.05
N ALA A 40 4.09 1.11 4.90
CA ALA A 40 3.90 0.19 3.78
C ALA A 40 2.51 -0.48 3.81
N ALA A 41 2.05 -0.90 5.00
CA ALA A 41 0.71 -1.46 5.18
C ALA A 41 -0.39 -0.44 4.87
N GLY A 42 -0.24 0.80 5.34
CA GLY A 42 -1.19 1.89 5.05
C GLY A 42 -1.27 2.20 3.55
N ALA A 43 -0.13 2.34 2.88
CA ALA A 43 -0.09 2.55 1.43
C ALA A 43 -0.74 1.37 0.66
N ARG A 44 -0.50 0.13 1.10
CA ARG A 44 -1.12 -1.07 0.52
C ARG A 44 -2.63 -1.08 0.71
N ALA A 45 -3.12 -0.66 1.88
CA ALA A 45 -4.54 -0.57 2.20
C ALA A 45 -5.25 0.50 1.34
N VAL A 46 -4.69 1.71 1.26
CA VAL A 46 -5.20 2.78 0.39
C VAL A 46 -5.24 2.31 -1.07
N ALA A 47 -4.15 1.75 -1.58
CA ALA A 47 -4.10 1.25 -2.95
C ALA A 47 -5.07 0.09 -3.21
N ARG A 48 -5.53 -0.63 -2.18
CA ARG A 48 -6.58 -1.63 -2.32
C ARG A 48 -7.95 -0.97 -2.43
N LEU A 49 -8.27 -0.04 -1.52
CA LEU A 49 -9.54 0.70 -1.55
C LEU A 49 -9.74 1.43 -2.89
N GLU A 50 -8.69 2.06 -3.43
CA GLU A 50 -8.78 2.72 -4.74
C GLU A 50 -9.07 1.74 -5.88
N ARG A 51 -8.47 0.53 -5.84
CA ARG A 51 -8.78 -0.51 -6.85
C ARG A 51 -10.21 -1.00 -6.73
N ASP A 52 -10.68 -1.22 -5.51
CA ASP A 52 -12.04 -1.69 -5.25
C ASP A 52 -13.05 -0.63 -5.77
N ARG A 53 -12.81 0.67 -5.48
CA ARG A 53 -13.62 1.78 -6.03
C ARG A 53 -13.59 1.86 -7.55
N GLN A 54 -12.42 1.67 -8.15
CA GLN A 54 -12.29 1.65 -9.62
C GLN A 54 -13.07 0.49 -10.25
N GLN A 55 -13.10 -0.67 -9.59
CA GLN A 55 -13.89 -1.82 -10.05
C GLN A 55 -15.38 -1.50 -10.02
N GLU A 56 -15.89 -0.94 -8.92
CA GLU A 56 -17.30 -0.52 -8.80
C GLU A 56 -17.68 0.45 -9.92
N THR A 57 -16.88 1.50 -10.15
CA THR A 57 -17.15 2.46 -11.23
C THR A 57 -17.10 1.86 -12.62
N ALA A 58 -16.23 0.85 -12.83
CA ALA A 58 -16.13 0.16 -14.11
C ALA A 58 -17.32 -0.79 -14.33
N GLU A 59 -17.82 -1.43 -13.27
CA GLU A 59 -19.03 -2.25 -13.31
C GLU A 59 -20.28 -1.40 -13.62
N GLU A 60 -20.45 -0.26 -12.94
CA GLU A 60 -21.54 0.69 -13.21
C GLU A 60 -21.51 1.23 -14.65
N ALA A 61 -20.33 1.61 -15.16
CA ALA A 61 -20.19 2.11 -16.53
C ALA A 61 -20.54 1.04 -17.59
N VAL A 62 -20.27 -0.24 -17.30
CA VAL A 62 -20.66 -1.36 -18.16
C VAL A 62 -22.18 -1.59 -18.11
N GLU A 63 -22.81 -1.47 -16.93
CA GLU A 63 -24.26 -1.59 -16.77
C GLU A 63 -25.03 -0.48 -17.51
N ASP A 64 -24.52 0.76 -17.49
CA ASP A 64 -25.12 1.91 -18.18
C ASP A 64 -24.92 1.90 -19.71
N GLY A 65 -24.22 0.90 -20.26
CA GLY A 65 -23.98 0.78 -21.69
C GLY A 65 -23.02 1.84 -22.26
N MET A 66 -22.26 2.53 -21.40
CA MET A 66 -21.20 3.44 -21.81
C MET A 66 -20.01 2.64 -22.33
N SER A 67 -19.43 3.06 -23.45
CA SER A 67 -18.19 2.46 -23.94
C SER A 67 -17.04 2.79 -22.98
N ALA A 68 -16.15 1.84 -22.69
CA ALA A 68 -15.06 2.01 -21.72
C ALA A 68 -14.08 3.17 -22.03
N VAL A 69 -14.18 3.80 -23.21
CA VAL A 69 -13.38 4.95 -23.62
C VAL A 69 -14.01 6.31 -23.26
N ASP A 70 -15.27 6.34 -22.82
CA ASP A 70 -16.01 7.56 -22.44
C ASP A 70 -16.08 7.78 -20.91
N ALA A 71 -15.57 6.86 -20.10
CA ALA A 71 -15.61 6.99 -18.64
C ALA A 71 -14.70 8.15 -18.18
N PRO A 72 -15.18 9.04 -17.27
CA PRO A 72 -14.36 10.13 -16.77
C PRO A 72 -13.15 9.56 -16.03
N GLU A 73 -11.95 9.94 -16.46
CA GLU A 73 -10.71 9.59 -15.78
C GLU A 73 -10.82 10.03 -14.32
N ALA A 74 -10.90 9.06 -13.40
CA ALA A 74 -11.01 9.34 -11.97
C ALA A 74 -9.79 10.15 -11.54
N ALA A 75 -10.01 11.44 -11.28
CA ALA A 75 -8.93 12.36 -10.93
C ALA A 75 -8.13 11.82 -9.74
N PRO A 76 -6.78 11.86 -9.80
CA PRO A 76 -5.97 11.41 -8.68
C PRO A 76 -6.25 12.32 -7.48
N SER A 77 -6.67 11.71 -6.36
CA SER A 77 -6.77 12.42 -5.09
C SER A 77 -5.37 12.91 -4.72
N ALA A 78 -5.20 14.23 -4.73
CA ALA A 78 -3.98 14.94 -4.35
C ALA A 78 -3.57 14.70 -2.89
#